data_AF-K0ZCS7-F1
#
_entry.id   AF-K0ZCS7-F1
#
_cell.length_a   1.000
_cell.length_b   1.000
_cell.length_c   1.000
_cell.angle_alpha   90.00
_cell.angle_beta   90.00
_cell.angle_gamma   90.00
#
_symmetry.space_group_name_H-M   'P 1'
#
loop_
_entity.id
_entity.type
_entity.pdbx_description
1 polymer ?
#
loop_
_entity_poly.entity_id
_entity_poly.type
_entity_poly.pdbx_seq_one_letter_code
_entity_poly.pdbx_strand_id
1 'polypeptide(L)'
;FWNGTVFHMVGKDILRFHSIYWPILLMMLDVKLPDRLIAHGWFVMKDGKMSKSKGNVVYPEMLVERYGLDPLRYYLMRSLPVGSDGTFTPEDYVGRINYELANDLGNLLNRTVSMINKYFDGQIPAYVEGVTDFDNELAQVAEQSIADYNTYMEAVDYPRALEAVWILISRTNKYIDETAPWVLAKDEAHRDQLASVMSHLAASLRVVAHLIEPFMMETSRAVLIQLGLAEVSSLENLSLADFPAGVTVVAKGTPIFPRLEMEEEIAYIKEQMEGNKPAVEKEWNPDEVELKLNKEEIKFEDFDKVEIRVAEVKEVSKVEGSDKLLQFRLDAGDGEDRQILSGIAKYYPNEQELVGKKVQIVANLKPRKMMKKYVSQGMILSAEHDGKLTLLTVDPAVPNGSVIG
;
A
#
# COMPACT_ATOMS: atom_id res chain seq x y z
N PHE A 1 -22.72 10.52 15.04
CA PHE A 1 -23.16 11.45 16.10
C PHE A 1 -21.95 12.27 16.53
N TRP A 2 -22.09 13.59 16.59
CA TRP A 2 -21.09 14.52 17.13
C TRP A 2 -21.83 15.50 18.04
N ASN A 3 -21.59 15.45 19.35
CA ASN A 3 -22.28 16.28 20.36
C ASN A 3 -23.82 16.26 20.22
N GLY A 4 -24.40 15.07 20.00
CA GLY A 4 -25.86 14.91 19.81
C GLY A 4 -26.37 15.30 18.42
N THR A 5 -25.53 15.86 17.56
CA THR A 5 -25.84 16.19 16.16
C THR A 5 -25.51 15.01 15.24
N VAL A 6 -26.38 14.74 14.27
CA VAL A 6 -26.28 13.62 13.32
C VAL A 6 -25.94 14.17 11.95
N PHE A 7 -24.67 13.98 11.55
CA PHE A 7 -24.17 14.32 10.22
C PHE A 7 -24.14 13.07 9.35
N HIS A 8 -24.68 13.18 8.13
CA HIS A 8 -24.50 12.21 7.06
C HIS A 8 -23.59 12.81 6.00
N MET A 9 -22.41 12.23 5.79
CA MET A 9 -21.52 12.59 4.69
C MET A 9 -21.52 11.43 3.69
N VAL A 10 -22.00 11.67 2.47
CA VAL A 10 -22.26 10.61 1.49
C VAL A 10 -21.87 11.04 0.08
N GLY A 11 -21.65 10.06 -0.79
CA GLY A 11 -21.58 10.31 -2.22
C GLY A 11 -22.94 10.76 -2.78
N LYS A 12 -22.92 11.67 -3.75
CA LYS A 12 -24.17 12.18 -4.37
C LYS A 12 -25.03 11.10 -5.04
N ASP A 13 -24.47 9.94 -5.34
CA ASP A 13 -25.12 8.79 -5.97
C ASP A 13 -26.06 8.02 -5.04
N ILE A 14 -25.74 7.98 -3.74
CA ILE A 14 -26.59 7.38 -2.71
C ILE A 14 -27.46 8.41 -1.98
N LEU A 15 -27.45 9.68 -2.41
CA LEU A 15 -28.18 10.77 -1.77
C LEU A 15 -29.66 10.44 -1.54
N ARG A 16 -30.34 9.84 -2.53
CA ARG A 16 -31.76 9.45 -2.43
C ARG A 16 -32.06 8.53 -1.26
N PHE A 17 -31.12 7.65 -0.89
CA PHE A 17 -31.30 6.74 0.23
C PHE A 17 -31.25 7.51 1.56
N HIS A 18 -30.37 8.52 1.65
CA HIS A 18 -30.17 9.30 2.87
C HIS A 18 -31.14 10.49 2.99
N SER A 19 -31.70 11.00 1.90
CA SER A 19 -32.64 12.13 1.90
C SER A 19 -34.11 11.73 1.85
N ILE A 20 -34.44 10.49 1.45
CA ILE A 20 -35.83 10.03 1.29
C ILE A 20 -36.07 8.75 2.08
N TYR A 21 -35.45 7.63 1.69
CA TYR A 21 -35.82 6.32 2.24
C TYR A 21 -35.45 6.19 3.71
N TRP A 22 -34.25 6.60 4.09
CA TRP A 22 -33.79 6.53 5.47
C TRP A 22 -34.60 7.43 6.41
N PRO A 23 -34.87 8.72 6.08
CA PRO A 23 -35.81 9.53 6.86
C PRO A 23 -37.19 8.90 7.04
N ILE A 24 -37.76 8.27 6.01
CA ILE A 24 -39.06 7.58 6.13
C ILE A 24 -38.98 6.45 7.17
N LEU A 25 -37.94 5.62 7.13
CA LEU A 25 -37.75 4.54 8.10
C LEU A 25 -37.59 5.07 9.53
N LEU A 26 -36.83 6.14 9.71
CA LEU A 26 -36.66 6.77 11.02
C LEU A 26 -37.96 7.36 11.54
N MET A 27 -38.75 8.02 10.68
CA MET A 27 -40.08 8.53 11.04
C MET A 27 -41.05 7.41 11.43
N MET A 28 -41.02 6.27 10.73
CA MET A 28 -41.85 5.10 11.07
C MET A 28 -41.51 4.50 12.44
N LEU A 29 -40.25 4.61 12.86
CA LEU A 29 -39.75 4.09 14.13
C LEU A 29 -39.70 5.15 15.24
N ASP A 30 -40.16 6.37 14.98
CA ASP A 30 -40.06 7.53 15.88
C ASP A 30 -38.62 7.79 16.39
N VAL A 31 -37.65 7.67 15.48
CA VAL A 31 -36.20 7.87 15.75
C VAL A 31 -35.74 9.23 15.20
N LYS A 32 -34.80 9.88 15.90
CA LYS A 32 -34.20 11.15 15.50
C LYS A 32 -33.66 11.13 14.07
N LEU A 33 -34.04 12.13 13.27
CA LEU A 33 -33.55 12.37 11.91
C LEU A 33 -32.12 12.92 11.87
N PRO A 34 -31.40 12.77 10.74
CA PRO A 34 -30.14 13.46 10.50
C PRO A 34 -30.34 14.97 10.55
N ASP A 35 -29.50 15.68 11.31
CA ASP A 35 -29.54 17.14 11.41
C ASP A 35 -28.91 17.80 10.18
N ARG A 36 -27.91 17.14 9.56
CA ARG A 36 -27.25 17.63 8.34
C ARG A 36 -26.89 16.51 7.38
N LEU A 37 -27.22 16.70 6.12
CA LEU A 37 -26.89 15.80 5.01
C LEU A 37 -25.97 16.52 4.03
N ILE A 38 -24.77 15.98 3.85
CA ILE A 38 -23.71 16.52 3.01
C ILE A 38 -23.44 15.51 1.90
N ALA A 39 -23.58 15.95 0.65
CA ALA A 39 -23.35 15.15 -0.54
C ALA A 39 -22.12 15.64 -1.29
N HIS A 40 -21.06 14.84 -1.34
CA HIS A 40 -19.86 15.15 -2.12
C HIS A 40 -19.97 14.59 -3.55
N GLY A 41 -19.25 15.20 -4.49
CA GLY A 41 -19.14 14.69 -5.85
C GLY A 41 -18.20 13.48 -5.98
N TRP A 42 -18.01 13.04 -7.22
CA TRP A 42 -17.05 12.01 -7.58
C TRP A 42 -15.67 12.62 -7.80
N PHE A 43 -14.63 11.82 -7.56
CA PHE A 43 -13.38 12.00 -8.30
C PHE A 43 -13.50 11.32 -9.66
N VAL A 44 -13.27 12.09 -10.73
CA VAL A 44 -13.24 11.61 -12.10
C VAL A 44 -11.85 11.80 -12.70
N MET A 45 -11.54 11.02 -13.72
CA MET A 45 -10.38 11.24 -14.58
C MET A 45 -10.74 12.27 -15.66
N LYS A 46 -9.74 12.83 -16.34
CA LYS A 46 -9.93 13.79 -17.44
C LYS A 46 -10.81 13.24 -18.57
N ASP A 47 -10.80 11.92 -18.77
CA ASP A 47 -11.55 11.17 -19.78
C ASP A 47 -12.87 10.55 -19.25
N GLY A 48 -13.26 10.89 -18.02
CA GLY A 48 -14.52 10.48 -17.39
C GLY A 48 -14.34 9.65 -16.12
N LYS A 49 -15.36 8.87 -15.74
CA LYS A 49 -15.32 8.09 -14.49
C LYS A 49 -14.18 7.05 -14.49
N MET A 50 -13.58 6.85 -13.32
CA MET A 50 -12.67 5.73 -13.07
C MET A 50 -13.39 4.39 -13.28
N SER A 51 -12.76 3.46 -13.98
CA SER A 51 -13.26 2.10 -14.19
C SER A 51 -12.12 1.11 -14.33
N LYS A 52 -12.24 -0.03 -13.65
CA LYS A 52 -11.28 -1.15 -13.77
C LYS A 52 -11.12 -1.59 -15.22
N SER A 53 -12.22 -1.62 -15.99
CA SER A 53 -12.19 -2.00 -17.42
C SER A 53 -11.42 -1.02 -18.31
N LYS A 54 -11.33 0.26 -17.92
CA LYS A 54 -10.57 1.27 -18.64
C LYS A 54 -9.10 1.33 -18.20
N GLY A 55 -8.75 0.67 -17.09
CA GLY A 55 -7.39 0.74 -16.54
C GLY A 55 -6.99 2.16 -16.11
N ASN A 56 -7.96 2.99 -15.72
CA ASN A 56 -7.72 4.37 -15.29
C ASN A 56 -8.05 4.57 -13.79
N VAL A 57 -8.09 3.47 -13.02
CA VAL A 57 -8.34 3.51 -11.58
C VAL A 57 -7.06 3.87 -10.86
N VAL A 58 -7.16 4.82 -9.93
CA VAL A 58 -6.09 5.20 -9.02
C VAL A 58 -6.42 4.61 -7.65
N TYR A 59 -5.58 3.71 -7.16
CA TYR A 59 -5.73 3.15 -5.82
C TYR A 59 -5.04 4.05 -4.79
N PRO A 60 -5.73 4.46 -3.71
CA PRO A 60 -5.17 5.30 -2.66
C PRO A 60 -3.89 4.73 -2.04
N GLU A 61 -3.82 3.41 -1.86
CA GLU A 61 -2.74 2.71 -1.18
C GLU A 61 -1.38 3.01 -1.83
N MET A 62 -1.32 2.96 -3.16
CA MET A 62 -0.10 3.27 -3.92
C MET A 62 0.36 4.71 -3.72
N LEU A 63 -0.58 5.66 -3.67
CA LEU A 63 -0.26 7.07 -3.43
C LEU A 63 0.24 7.28 -1.98
N VAL A 64 -0.38 6.61 -1.00
CA VAL A 64 0.05 6.69 0.40
C VAL A 64 1.43 6.07 0.59
N GLU A 65 1.68 4.90 0.00
CA GLU A 65 2.97 4.20 0.12
C GLU A 65 4.12 5.01 -0.47
N ARG A 66 3.90 5.67 -1.62
CA ARG A 66 4.95 6.45 -2.30
C ARG A 66 5.10 7.88 -1.80
N TYR A 67 3.99 8.57 -1.49
CA TYR A 67 4.00 10.01 -1.20
C TYR A 67 3.60 10.35 0.23
N GLY A 68 3.11 9.39 1.01
CA GLY A 68 2.63 9.60 2.38
C GLY A 68 1.13 9.90 2.45
N LEU A 69 0.57 9.75 3.66
CA LEU A 69 -0.86 9.90 3.90
C LEU A 69 -1.32 11.36 3.76
N ASP A 70 -0.58 12.28 4.35
CA ASP A 70 -0.96 13.70 4.41
C ASP A 70 -1.03 14.37 3.03
N PRO A 71 -0.07 14.18 2.11
CA PRO A 71 -0.21 14.67 0.74
C PRO A 71 -1.47 14.21 0.02
N LEU A 72 -1.86 12.93 0.21
CA LEU A 72 -3.11 12.42 -0.35
C LEU A 72 -4.33 13.07 0.30
N ARG A 73 -4.36 13.16 1.64
CA ARG A 73 -5.48 13.80 2.36
C ARG A 73 -5.63 15.26 1.95
N TYR A 74 -4.52 15.99 1.87
CA TYR A 74 -4.49 17.37 1.39
C TYR A 74 -5.07 17.48 -0.01
N TYR A 75 -4.59 16.65 -0.95
CA TYR A 75 -5.07 16.66 -2.32
C TYR A 75 -6.59 16.44 -2.40
N LEU A 76 -7.09 15.40 -1.72
CA LEU A 76 -8.51 15.05 -1.77
C LEU A 76 -9.39 16.19 -1.22
N MET A 77 -8.95 16.83 -0.14
CA MET A 77 -9.70 17.89 0.53
C MET A 77 -9.56 19.24 -0.18
N ARG A 78 -8.46 19.47 -0.90
CA ARG A 78 -8.20 20.67 -1.69
C ARG A 78 -8.88 20.64 -3.07
N SER A 79 -9.06 19.44 -3.64
CA SER A 79 -9.48 19.24 -5.03
C SER A 79 -10.94 18.80 -5.20
N LEU A 80 -11.69 18.57 -4.11
CA LEU A 80 -13.10 18.15 -4.17
C LEU A 80 -14.05 19.20 -3.57
N PRO A 81 -14.63 20.09 -4.40
CA PRO A 81 -15.69 20.99 -3.96
C PRO A 81 -16.94 20.22 -3.53
N VAL A 82 -17.64 20.72 -2.51
CA VAL A 82 -18.95 20.17 -2.14
C VAL A 82 -19.94 20.32 -3.29
N GLY A 83 -20.66 19.24 -3.61
CA GLY A 83 -21.70 19.21 -4.64
C GLY A 83 -21.22 19.06 -6.10
N SER A 84 -19.94 19.29 -6.39
CA SER A 84 -19.37 19.15 -7.74
C SER A 84 -18.35 18.02 -7.81
N ASP A 85 -18.13 17.48 -9.02
CA ASP A 85 -17.12 16.45 -9.22
C ASP A 85 -15.72 17.07 -9.30
N GLY A 86 -14.75 16.45 -8.63
CA GLY A 86 -13.33 16.79 -8.70
C GLY A 86 -12.66 16.00 -9.82
N THR A 87 -11.66 16.59 -10.49
CA THR A 87 -10.87 15.88 -11.50
C THR A 87 -9.50 15.53 -10.92
N PHE A 88 -9.15 14.25 -10.94
CA PHE A 88 -7.80 13.78 -10.61
C PHE A 88 -6.94 13.71 -11.87
N THR A 89 -5.74 14.29 -11.81
CA THR A 89 -4.67 13.99 -12.76
C THR A 89 -3.34 13.80 -12.03
N PRO A 90 -2.46 12.89 -12.52
CA PRO A 90 -1.12 12.74 -11.96
C PRO A 90 -0.33 14.05 -11.92
N GLU A 91 -0.50 14.89 -12.95
CA GLU A 91 0.16 16.19 -13.06
C GLU A 91 -0.27 17.16 -11.94
N ASP A 92 -1.57 17.24 -11.65
CA ASP A 92 -2.11 18.10 -10.60
C ASP A 92 -1.71 17.57 -9.21
N TYR A 93 -1.73 16.25 -9.02
CA TYR A 93 -1.32 15.62 -7.77
C TYR A 93 0.14 15.94 -7.42
N VAL A 94 1.07 15.62 -8.32
CA VAL A 94 2.51 15.90 -8.12
C VAL A 94 2.77 17.40 -8.06
N GLY A 95 2.05 18.19 -8.87
CA GLY A 95 2.13 19.65 -8.87
C GLY A 95 1.81 20.26 -7.50
N ARG A 96 0.72 19.84 -6.86
CA ARG A 96 0.34 20.33 -5.53
C ARG A 96 1.36 19.96 -4.46
N ILE A 97 1.93 18.75 -4.51
CA ILE A 97 3.00 18.36 -3.58
C ILE A 97 4.21 19.28 -3.74
N ASN A 98 4.65 19.52 -4.97
CA ASN A 98 5.83 20.35 -5.21
C ASN A 98 5.61 21.83 -4.92
N TYR A 99 4.53 22.41 -5.44
CA TYR A 99 4.32 23.85 -5.35
C TYR A 99 3.70 24.26 -4.01
N GLU A 100 2.61 23.62 -3.61
CA GLU A 100 1.87 24.05 -2.41
C GLU A 100 2.52 23.49 -1.13
N LEU A 101 2.86 22.20 -1.10
CA LEU A 101 3.40 21.59 0.12
C LEU A 101 4.90 21.83 0.29
N ALA A 102 5.73 21.52 -0.71
CA ALA A 102 7.18 21.63 -0.60
C ALA A 102 7.67 23.08 -0.72
N ASN A 103 7.26 23.81 -1.76
CA ASN A 103 7.78 25.15 -2.03
C ASN A 103 7.16 26.25 -1.17
N ASP A 104 5.87 26.16 -0.82
CA ASP A 104 5.25 27.19 0.02
C ASP A 104 5.41 26.88 1.51
N LEU A 105 4.75 25.83 2.02
CA LEU A 105 4.75 25.49 3.45
C LEU A 105 6.10 24.96 3.93
N GLY A 106 6.64 23.94 3.25
CA GLY A 106 7.88 23.27 3.64
C GLY A 106 9.09 24.20 3.62
N ASN A 107 9.21 25.04 2.58
CA ASN A 107 10.26 26.05 2.48
C ASN A 107 10.12 27.15 3.54
N LEU A 108 8.90 27.63 3.80
CA LEU A 108 8.64 28.64 4.83
C LEU A 108 9.11 28.15 6.21
N LEU A 109 8.77 26.92 6.58
CA LEU A 109 9.22 26.30 7.82
C LEU A 109 10.75 26.22 7.88
N ASN A 110 11.38 25.64 6.85
CA ASN A 110 12.83 25.45 6.81
C ASN A 110 13.60 26.79 6.89
N ARG A 111 13.16 27.81 6.15
CA ARG A 111 13.74 29.16 6.20
C ARG A 111 13.61 29.74 7.61
N THR A 112 12.43 29.66 8.21
CA THR A 112 12.14 30.21 9.53
C THR A 112 13.02 29.55 10.61
N VAL A 113 13.04 28.22 10.68
CA VAL A 113 13.87 27.47 11.64
C VAL A 113 15.36 27.79 11.43
N SER A 114 15.82 27.88 10.18
CA SER A 114 17.22 28.21 9.88
C SER A 114 17.59 29.62 10.30
N MET A 115 16.71 30.61 10.09
CA MET A 115 16.95 32.00 10.48
C MET A 115 16.94 32.16 12.00
N ILE A 116 16.01 31.50 12.71
CA ILE A 116 15.96 31.53 14.18
C ILE A 116 17.22 30.89 14.77
N ASN A 117 17.66 29.74 14.25
CA ASN A 117 18.93 29.13 14.66
C ASN A 117 20.13 30.07 14.40
N LYS A 118 20.14 30.77 13.27
CA LYS A 118 21.26 31.62 12.86
C LYS A 118 21.34 32.94 13.64
N TYR A 119 20.21 33.57 13.92
CA TYR A 119 20.16 34.94 14.45
C TYR A 119 19.86 35.01 15.96
N PHE A 120 19.35 33.92 16.54
CA PHE A 120 18.91 33.86 17.94
C PHE A 120 19.30 32.55 18.63
N ASP A 121 20.27 31.81 18.08
CA ASP A 121 20.76 30.55 18.65
C ASP A 121 19.63 29.54 18.95
N GLY A 122 18.60 29.56 18.10
CA GLY A 122 17.44 28.68 18.19
C GLY A 122 16.32 29.18 19.09
N GLN A 123 16.53 30.24 19.88
CA GLN A 123 15.52 30.79 20.76
C GLN A 123 14.53 31.65 19.98
N ILE A 124 13.24 31.38 20.13
CA ILE A 124 12.19 32.19 19.51
C ILE A 124 11.99 33.45 20.37
N PRO A 125 12.13 34.66 19.79
CA PRO A 125 11.92 35.90 20.52
C PRO A 125 10.48 36.03 21.01
N ALA A 126 10.28 36.85 22.05
CA ALA A 126 8.94 37.19 22.51
C ALA A 126 8.16 37.90 21.41
N TYR A 127 6.88 37.53 21.25
CA TYR A 127 5.99 38.15 20.29
C TYR A 127 5.65 39.58 20.74
N VAL A 128 5.87 40.55 19.85
CA VAL A 128 5.55 41.97 20.07
C VAL A 128 4.93 42.52 18.79
N GLU A 129 3.74 43.11 18.92
CA GLU A 129 3.00 43.66 17.78
C GLU A 129 3.56 45.01 17.31
N GLY A 130 3.40 45.30 16.01
CA GLY A 130 3.60 46.63 15.44
C GLY A 130 5.03 47.17 15.47
N VAL A 131 6.04 46.29 15.47
CA VAL A 131 7.46 46.68 15.49
C VAL A 131 7.94 47.00 14.07
N THR A 132 7.49 46.23 13.08
CA THR A 132 7.73 46.51 11.66
C THR A 132 6.48 47.06 10.99
N ASP A 133 6.67 47.80 9.89
CA ASP A 133 5.57 48.37 9.10
C ASP A 133 4.63 47.31 8.52
N PHE A 134 5.05 46.03 8.47
CA PHE A 134 4.31 44.93 7.87
C PHE A 134 3.60 44.04 8.90
N ASP A 135 3.90 44.19 10.20
CA ASP A 135 3.39 43.31 11.27
C ASP A 135 1.85 43.33 11.33
N ASN A 136 1.28 44.54 11.26
CA ASN A 136 -0.17 44.73 11.35
C ASN A 136 -0.90 44.13 10.13
N GLU A 137 -0.33 44.23 8.94
CA GLU A 137 -0.92 43.65 7.74
C GLU A 137 -0.89 42.11 7.81
N LEU A 138 0.21 41.52 8.29
CA LEU A 138 0.29 40.08 8.52
C LEU A 138 -0.74 39.61 9.56
N ALA A 139 -0.88 40.35 10.67
CA ALA A 139 -1.86 40.04 11.72
C ALA A 139 -3.30 40.10 11.20
N GLN A 140 -3.64 41.13 10.42
CA GLN A 140 -4.97 41.24 9.78
C GLN A 140 -5.26 40.08 8.82
N VAL A 141 -4.27 39.69 8.00
CA VAL A 141 -4.43 38.52 7.11
C VAL A 141 -4.61 37.24 7.92
N ALA A 142 -3.87 37.05 9.02
CA ALA A 142 -4.03 35.89 9.88
C ALA A 142 -5.43 35.84 10.51
N GLU A 143 -5.92 36.96 11.05
CA GLU A 143 -7.27 37.06 11.63
C GLU A 143 -8.35 36.72 10.59
N GLN A 144 -8.26 37.32 9.39
CA GLN A 144 -9.20 37.05 8.31
C GLN A 144 -9.14 35.60 7.84
N SER A 145 -7.94 35.04 7.65
CA SER A 145 -7.75 33.65 7.26
C SER A 145 -8.35 32.67 8.27
N ILE A 146 -8.24 32.95 9.57
CA ILE A 146 -8.84 32.13 10.63
C ILE A 146 -10.38 32.23 10.58
N ALA A 147 -10.93 33.44 10.43
CA ALA A 147 -12.36 33.67 10.33
C ALA A 147 -12.97 32.99 9.10
N ASP A 148 -12.33 33.13 7.94
CA ASP A 148 -12.72 32.51 6.68
C ASP A 148 -12.63 30.99 6.78
N TYR A 149 -11.52 30.46 7.33
CA TYR A 149 -11.35 29.03 7.57
C TYR A 149 -12.52 28.46 8.39
N ASN A 150 -12.86 29.09 9.52
CA ASN A 150 -13.96 28.62 10.38
C ASN A 150 -15.30 28.65 9.62
N THR A 151 -15.57 29.73 8.88
CA THR A 151 -16.78 29.86 8.05
C THR A 151 -16.86 28.74 7.01
N TYR A 152 -15.77 28.44 6.32
CA TYR A 152 -15.74 27.40 5.29
C TYR A 152 -15.78 25.98 5.88
N MET A 153 -15.15 25.75 7.04
CA MET A 153 -15.25 24.49 7.78
C MET A 153 -16.68 24.22 8.23
N GLU A 154 -17.37 25.23 8.75
CA GLU A 154 -18.80 25.13 9.08
C GLU A 154 -19.64 24.84 7.84
N ALA A 155 -19.32 25.44 6.69
CA ALA A 155 -19.98 25.16 5.42
C ALA A 155 -19.61 23.79 4.81
N VAL A 156 -18.60 23.11 5.37
CA VAL A 156 -18.00 21.87 4.84
C VAL A 156 -17.28 22.09 3.49
N ASP A 157 -16.93 23.34 3.19
CA ASP A 157 -16.17 23.71 2.00
C ASP A 157 -14.66 23.62 2.26
N TYR A 158 -14.16 22.40 2.33
CA TYR A 158 -12.75 22.12 2.63
C TYR A 158 -11.77 22.76 1.64
N PRO A 159 -12.03 22.82 0.32
CA PRO A 159 -11.15 23.51 -0.61
C PRO A 159 -10.95 25.00 -0.26
N ARG A 160 -12.03 25.72 0.06
CA ARG A 160 -11.96 27.14 0.45
C ARG A 160 -11.37 27.33 1.84
N ALA A 161 -11.62 26.40 2.77
CA ALA A 161 -10.95 26.41 4.08
C ALA A 161 -9.42 26.30 3.92
N LEU A 162 -8.93 25.33 3.14
CA LEU A 162 -7.50 25.16 2.87
C LEU A 162 -6.92 26.34 2.07
N GLU A 163 -7.69 26.92 1.15
CA GLU A 163 -7.29 28.16 0.46
C GLU A 163 -7.05 29.32 1.42
N ALA A 164 -7.92 29.51 2.42
CA ALA A 164 -7.72 30.53 3.46
C ALA A 164 -6.42 30.32 4.26
N VAL A 165 -6.04 29.06 4.53
CA VAL A 165 -4.75 28.73 5.15
C VAL A 165 -3.59 29.09 4.22
N TRP A 166 -3.71 28.78 2.92
CA TRP A 166 -2.67 29.08 1.94
C TRP A 166 -2.47 30.58 1.71
N ILE A 167 -3.53 31.39 1.83
CA ILE A 167 -3.42 32.85 1.81
C ILE A 167 -2.47 33.34 2.94
N LEU A 168 -2.61 32.79 4.16
CA LEU A 168 -1.71 33.11 5.27
C LEU A 168 -0.28 32.64 5.00
N ILE A 169 -0.09 31.43 4.44
CA ILE A 169 1.24 30.92 4.05
C ILE A 169 1.90 31.84 3.02
N SER A 170 1.17 32.24 1.98
CA SER A 170 1.68 33.15 0.95
C SER A 170 2.01 34.54 1.52
N ARG A 171 1.15 35.10 2.40
CA ARG A 171 1.43 36.38 3.07
C ARG A 171 2.67 36.29 3.95
N THR A 172 2.85 35.18 4.66
CA THR A 172 4.00 34.95 5.55
C THR A 172 5.30 34.80 4.75
N ASN A 173 5.27 34.09 3.61
CA ASN A 173 6.42 34.05 2.70
C ASN A 173 6.78 35.46 2.19
N LYS A 174 5.79 36.23 1.75
CA LYS A 174 5.99 37.62 1.29
C LYS A 174 6.54 38.52 2.41
N TYR A 175 6.10 38.32 3.65
CA TYR A 175 6.59 39.06 4.81
C TYR A 175 8.10 38.87 5.02
N ILE A 176 8.65 37.68 4.76
CA ILE A 176 10.12 37.47 4.79
C ILE A 176 10.82 38.36 3.76
N ASP A 177 10.27 38.45 2.55
CA ASP A 177 10.92 39.18 1.47
C ASP A 177 10.80 40.71 1.66
N GLU A 178 9.69 41.19 2.20
CA GLU A 178 9.44 42.60 2.55
C GLU A 178 10.32 43.07 3.72
N THR A 179 10.50 42.23 4.74
CA THR A 179 11.31 42.56 5.92
C THR A 179 12.79 42.32 5.73
N ALA A 180 13.17 41.51 4.74
CA ALA A 180 14.55 41.18 4.37
C ALA A 180 15.44 40.91 5.61
N PRO A 181 15.17 39.87 6.43
CA PRO A 181 15.86 39.65 7.71
C PRO A 181 17.38 39.50 7.58
N TRP A 182 17.88 39.09 6.41
CA TRP A 182 19.32 39.04 6.11
C TRP A 182 19.98 40.42 6.01
N VAL A 183 19.21 41.49 5.80
CA VAL A 183 19.66 42.88 5.87
C VAL A 183 19.59 43.38 7.30
N LEU A 184 18.45 43.17 7.99
CA LEU A 184 18.26 43.58 9.39
C LEU A 184 19.35 42.99 10.29
N ALA A 185 19.74 41.73 10.07
CA ALA A 185 20.78 41.05 10.84
C ALA A 185 22.20 41.62 10.69
N LYS A 186 22.43 42.61 9.81
CA LYS A 186 23.74 43.25 9.64
C LYS A 186 23.98 44.43 10.57
N ASP A 187 22.93 44.94 11.21
CA ASP A 187 22.99 46.12 12.06
C ASP A 187 22.26 45.88 13.39
N GLU A 188 23.02 46.01 14.48
CA GLU A 188 22.51 45.81 15.84
C GLU A 188 21.37 46.79 16.19
N ALA A 189 21.30 47.95 15.52
CA ALA A 189 20.19 48.89 15.71
C ALA A 189 18.83 48.31 15.28
N HIS A 190 18.81 47.32 14.39
CA HIS A 190 17.59 46.66 13.91
C HIS A 190 17.29 45.35 14.64
N ARG A 191 17.95 45.10 15.77
CA ARG A 191 17.85 43.84 16.52
C ARG A 191 16.44 43.52 16.98
N ASP A 192 15.66 44.54 17.35
CA ASP A 192 14.25 44.40 17.76
C ASP A 192 13.33 44.12 16.57
N GLN A 193 13.57 44.76 15.42
CA GLN A 193 12.83 44.46 14.20
C GLN A 193 13.06 43.02 13.75
N LEU A 194 14.33 42.58 13.75
CA LEU A 194 14.67 41.20 13.42
C LEU A 194 14.00 40.21 14.41
N ALA A 195 13.90 40.57 15.68
CA ALA A 195 13.21 39.76 16.69
C ALA A 195 11.71 39.67 16.42
N SER A 196 11.08 40.79 16.08
CA SER A 196 9.68 40.82 15.65
C SER A 196 9.45 39.91 14.46
N VAL A 197 10.29 40.02 13.41
CA VAL A 197 10.17 39.17 12.21
C VAL A 197 10.22 37.69 12.58
N MET A 198 11.19 37.26 13.38
CA MET A 198 11.31 35.84 13.75
C MET A 198 10.10 35.34 14.56
N SER A 199 9.61 36.14 15.51
CA SER A 199 8.44 35.77 16.32
C SER A 199 7.15 35.69 15.50
N HIS A 200 6.94 36.62 14.56
CA HIS A 200 5.80 36.60 13.64
C HIS A 200 5.83 35.39 12.71
N LEU A 201 6.99 35.01 12.18
CA LEU A 201 7.12 33.81 11.34
C LEU A 201 6.78 32.54 12.11
N ALA A 202 7.29 32.40 13.34
CA ALA A 202 6.98 31.27 14.21
C ALA A 202 5.50 31.24 14.60
N ALA A 203 4.91 32.40 14.93
CA ALA A 203 3.49 32.54 15.23
C ALA A 203 2.59 32.15 14.05
N SER A 204 2.91 32.60 12.84
CA SER A 204 2.17 32.23 11.63
C SER A 204 2.25 30.73 11.37
N LEU A 205 3.43 30.12 11.48
CA LEU A 205 3.58 28.67 11.30
C LEU A 205 2.83 27.87 12.37
N ARG A 206 2.76 28.36 13.62
CA ARG A 206 1.92 27.76 14.67
C ARG A 206 0.45 27.77 14.24
N VAL A 207 -0.07 28.92 13.82
CA VAL A 207 -1.46 29.05 13.35
C VAL A 207 -1.71 28.11 12.17
N VAL A 208 -0.84 28.11 11.17
CA VAL A 208 -0.95 27.21 10.01
C VAL A 208 -0.98 25.75 10.46
N ALA A 209 -0.10 25.33 11.36
CA ALA A 209 -0.08 23.96 11.87
C ALA A 209 -1.40 23.58 12.57
N HIS A 210 -2.01 24.51 13.31
CA HIS A 210 -3.31 24.28 13.93
C HIS A 210 -4.40 24.13 12.87
N LEU A 211 -4.47 25.04 11.89
CA LEU A 211 -5.51 25.03 10.85
C LEU A 211 -5.41 23.81 9.91
N ILE A 212 -4.22 23.27 9.65
CA ILE A 212 -4.07 22.10 8.79
C ILE A 212 -4.28 20.77 9.51
N GLU A 213 -4.28 20.71 10.84
CA GLU A 213 -4.32 19.46 11.62
C GLU A 213 -5.48 18.52 11.25
N PRO A 214 -6.72 18.99 11.00
CA PRO A 214 -7.81 18.11 10.57
C PRO A 214 -7.56 17.43 9.22
N PHE A 215 -6.70 18.01 8.38
CA PHE A 215 -6.40 17.57 7.03
C PHE A 215 -5.08 16.81 6.93
N MET A 216 -4.04 17.29 7.63
CA MET A 216 -2.67 16.81 7.56
C MET A 216 -2.10 16.69 8.97
N MET A 217 -2.37 15.56 9.61
CA MET A 217 -2.07 15.33 11.03
C MET A 217 -0.57 15.22 11.30
N GLU A 218 0.15 14.47 10.44
CA GLU A 218 1.58 14.24 10.60
C GLU A 218 2.38 15.49 10.27
N THR A 219 1.94 16.25 9.27
CA THR A 219 2.51 17.52 8.83
C THR A 219 2.32 18.59 9.89
N SER A 220 1.10 18.74 10.42
CA SER A 220 0.82 19.65 11.54
C SER A 220 1.77 19.39 12.70
N ARG A 221 1.86 18.13 13.13
CA ARG A 221 2.77 17.72 14.20
C ARG A 221 4.24 17.98 13.85
N ALA A 222 4.66 17.69 12.62
CA ALA A 222 6.02 17.92 12.18
C ALA A 222 6.39 19.41 12.17
N VAL A 223 5.47 20.29 11.78
CA VAL A 223 5.66 21.76 11.87
C VAL A 223 5.83 22.17 13.33
N LEU A 224 4.94 21.74 14.22
CA LEU A 224 4.99 22.08 15.64
C LEU A 224 6.27 21.58 16.32
N ILE A 225 6.67 20.33 16.08
CA ILE A 225 7.91 19.75 16.61
C ILE A 225 9.11 20.59 16.17
N GLN A 226 9.17 21.00 14.90
CA GLN A 226 10.29 21.82 14.41
C GLN A 226 10.31 23.22 15.03
N LEU A 227 9.15 23.75 15.43
CA LEU A 227 9.04 24.99 16.20
C LEU A 227 9.33 24.81 17.70
N GLY A 228 9.53 23.58 18.20
CA GLY A 228 9.72 23.31 19.63
C GLY A 228 8.42 23.20 20.43
N LEU A 229 7.29 23.00 19.75
CA LEU A 229 5.96 22.86 20.35
C LEU A 229 5.53 21.38 20.34
N ALA A 230 4.71 20.97 21.32
CA ALA A 230 4.30 19.58 21.48
C ALA A 230 3.22 19.17 20.48
N GLU A 231 2.00 19.69 20.65
CA GLU A 231 0.83 19.33 19.84
C GLU A 231 -0.14 20.51 19.73
N VAL A 232 -1.10 20.38 18.82
CA VAL A 232 -2.20 21.33 18.67
C VAL A 232 -3.03 21.32 19.94
N SER A 233 -3.28 22.49 20.53
CA SER A 233 -4.06 22.60 21.76
C SER A 233 -5.54 22.80 21.46
N SER A 234 -5.89 23.97 20.93
CA SER A 234 -7.26 24.33 20.56
C SER A 234 -7.26 25.22 19.32
N LEU A 235 -8.27 25.03 18.47
CA LEU A 235 -8.60 25.97 17.41
C LEU A 235 -9.39 27.19 17.95
N GLU A 236 -9.97 27.08 19.15
CA GLU A 236 -10.72 28.17 19.77
C GLU A 236 -9.78 29.31 20.15
N ASN A 237 -10.19 30.54 19.79
CA ASN A 237 -9.42 31.76 20.03
C ASN A 237 -7.99 31.71 19.48
N LEU A 238 -7.75 30.96 18.40
CA LEU A 238 -6.44 30.91 17.75
C LEU A 238 -6.04 32.31 17.27
N SER A 239 -4.87 32.79 17.71
CA SER A 239 -4.29 34.07 17.30
C SER A 239 -2.76 33.96 17.12
N LEU A 240 -2.18 34.90 16.36
CA LEU A 240 -0.72 35.05 16.30
C LEU A 240 -0.14 35.43 17.66
N ALA A 241 -0.85 36.27 18.42
CA ALA A 241 -0.37 36.83 19.68
C ALA A 241 -0.18 35.78 20.79
N ASP A 242 -0.86 34.64 20.70
CA ASP A 242 -0.81 33.58 21.71
C ASP A 242 0.39 32.62 21.54
N PHE A 243 1.48 33.08 20.94
CA PHE A 243 2.69 32.26 20.83
C PHE A 243 3.39 32.14 22.19
N PRO A 244 3.70 30.92 22.68
CA PRO A 244 4.32 30.73 23.99
C PRO A 244 5.76 31.28 24.03
N ALA A 245 6.12 31.95 25.12
CA ALA A 245 7.47 32.46 25.35
C ALA A 245 8.45 31.35 25.75
N GLY A 246 9.74 31.58 25.51
CA GLY A 246 10.81 30.68 25.96
C GLY A 246 10.92 29.37 25.18
N VAL A 247 10.42 29.35 23.95
CA VAL A 247 10.47 28.18 23.05
C VAL A 247 11.74 28.20 22.21
N THR A 248 12.30 27.02 21.96
CA THR A 248 13.50 26.82 21.14
C THR A 248 13.16 25.91 19.97
N VAL A 249 13.49 26.32 18.75
CA VAL A 249 13.31 25.49 17.55
C VAL A 249 14.25 24.28 17.56
N VAL A 250 14.00 23.30 16.71
CA VAL A 250 14.96 22.20 16.51
C VAL A 250 16.30 22.75 15.97
N ALA A 251 17.40 22.11 16.37
CA ALA A 251 18.75 22.54 15.97
C ALA A 251 18.99 22.52 14.45
N LYS A 252 18.28 21.65 13.73
CA LYS A 252 18.32 21.58 12.27
C LYS A 252 16.92 21.24 11.74
N GLY A 253 16.39 22.12 10.90
CA GLY A 253 15.14 21.87 10.19
C GLY A 253 15.27 20.67 9.25
N THR A 254 14.19 19.88 9.17
CA THR A 254 14.09 18.73 8.28
C THR A 254 12.98 19.00 7.27
N PRO A 255 13.27 18.95 5.95
CA PRO A 255 12.22 19.07 4.94
C PRO A 255 11.12 18.02 5.15
N ILE A 256 9.88 18.49 5.33
CA ILE A 256 8.70 17.62 5.51
C ILE A 256 8.31 16.96 4.18
N PHE A 257 8.38 17.75 3.10
CA PHE A 257 8.02 17.31 1.76
C PHE A 257 9.26 17.34 0.86
N PRO A 258 9.80 16.17 0.46
CA PRO A 258 10.86 16.12 -0.53
C PRO A 258 10.30 16.59 -1.88
N ARG A 259 11.11 17.36 -2.62
CA ARG A 259 10.75 17.75 -3.98
C ARG A 259 10.77 16.52 -4.88
N LEU A 260 9.73 16.40 -5.69
CA LEU A 260 9.51 15.31 -6.61
C LEU A 260 9.96 15.67 -8.03
N GLU A 261 10.58 14.73 -8.72
CA GLU A 261 10.89 14.85 -10.15
C GLU A 261 9.61 14.63 -10.96
N MET A 262 9.05 15.72 -11.51
CA MET A 262 7.69 15.69 -12.06
C MET A 262 7.49 14.61 -13.13
N GLU A 263 8.39 14.54 -14.12
CA GLU A 263 8.24 13.61 -15.24
C GLU A 263 8.29 12.15 -14.77
N GLU A 264 9.19 11.82 -13.84
CA GLU A 264 9.32 10.47 -13.27
C GLU A 264 8.08 10.08 -12.47
N GLU A 265 7.61 10.97 -11.59
CA GLU A 265 6.47 10.67 -10.73
C GLU A 265 5.15 10.62 -11.49
N ILE A 266 4.96 11.49 -12.49
CA ILE A 266 3.80 11.43 -13.38
C ILE A 266 3.81 10.11 -14.17
N ALA A 267 4.97 9.70 -14.68
CA ALA A 267 5.11 8.44 -15.41
C ALA A 267 4.81 7.25 -14.49
N TYR A 268 5.33 7.25 -13.26
CA TYR A 268 5.06 6.20 -12.28
C TYR A 268 3.55 6.08 -11.96
N ILE A 269 2.87 7.18 -11.65
CA ILE A 269 1.43 7.13 -11.33
C ILE A 269 0.65 6.59 -12.54
N LYS A 270 0.99 7.02 -13.76
CA LYS A 270 0.35 6.51 -14.99
C LYS A 270 0.60 5.01 -15.19
N GLU A 271 1.83 4.55 -14.99
CA GLU A 271 2.18 3.13 -15.07
C GLU A 271 1.39 2.32 -14.04
N GLN A 272 1.27 2.80 -12.80
CA GLN A 272 0.49 2.10 -11.76
C GLN A 272 -1.01 2.09 -12.06
N MET A 273 -1.53 3.11 -12.73
CA MET A 273 -2.92 3.09 -13.22
C MET A 273 -3.10 2.04 -14.32
N GLU A 274 -2.17 1.96 -15.28
CA GLU A 274 -2.22 1.02 -16.38
C GLU A 274 -1.92 -0.43 -15.96
N GLY A 275 -0.99 -0.63 -15.02
CA GLY A 275 -0.66 -1.93 -14.42
C GLY A 275 -1.77 -2.48 -13.53
N ASN A 276 -2.71 -1.62 -13.13
CA ASN A 276 -3.97 -1.97 -12.49
C ASN A 276 -5.12 -2.23 -13.47
N LYS A 277 -4.85 -2.27 -14.79
CA LYS A 277 -5.70 -3.08 -15.68
C LYS A 277 -5.75 -4.45 -15.04
N PRO A 278 -6.92 -5.04 -14.78
CA PRO A 278 -6.95 -6.45 -14.46
C PRO A 278 -6.13 -7.11 -15.55
N ALA A 279 -5.08 -7.85 -15.17
CA ALA A 279 -4.59 -8.89 -16.03
C ALA A 279 -5.87 -9.59 -16.45
N VAL A 280 -6.18 -9.56 -17.75
CA VAL A 280 -7.13 -10.52 -18.28
C VAL A 280 -6.55 -11.83 -17.75
N GLU A 281 -7.22 -12.46 -16.78
CA GLU A 281 -6.90 -13.83 -16.43
C GLU A 281 -6.89 -14.50 -17.79
N LYS A 282 -5.69 -14.84 -18.28
CA LYS A 282 -5.58 -15.57 -19.53
C LYS A 282 -6.40 -16.80 -19.25
N GLU A 283 -7.59 -16.88 -19.87
CA GLU A 283 -8.40 -18.08 -19.82
C GLU A 283 -7.43 -19.21 -20.12
N TRP A 284 -7.31 -20.15 -19.19
CA TRP A 284 -6.34 -21.23 -19.33
C TRP A 284 -6.66 -21.94 -20.65
N ASN A 285 -5.85 -21.66 -21.66
CA ASN A 285 -6.00 -22.20 -22.99
C ASN A 285 -5.01 -23.36 -23.11
N PRO A 286 -5.48 -24.62 -23.07
CA PRO A 286 -4.62 -25.78 -23.20
C PRO A 286 -3.81 -25.76 -24.51
N ASP A 287 -4.30 -25.09 -25.57
CA ASP A 287 -3.64 -25.01 -26.87
C ASP A 287 -2.40 -24.10 -26.88
N GLU A 288 -2.25 -23.21 -25.88
CA GLU A 288 -1.11 -22.29 -25.75
C GLU A 288 -0.05 -22.79 -24.76
N VAL A 289 -0.26 -23.96 -24.14
CA VAL A 289 0.67 -24.51 -23.16
C VAL A 289 1.86 -25.16 -23.89
N GLU A 290 3.03 -24.56 -23.75
CA GLU A 290 4.28 -25.17 -24.23
C GLU A 290 4.69 -26.33 -23.30
N LEU A 291 4.51 -27.57 -23.78
CA LEU A 291 4.89 -28.77 -23.04
C LEU A 291 6.41 -28.99 -23.09
N LYS A 292 7.07 -28.97 -21.93
CA LYS A 292 8.50 -29.29 -21.82
C LYS A 292 8.67 -30.80 -21.69
N LEU A 293 8.94 -31.47 -22.81
CA LEU A 293 9.14 -32.90 -22.88
C LEU A 293 10.64 -33.25 -22.88
N ASN A 294 11.04 -34.22 -22.07
CA ASN A 294 12.40 -34.77 -22.07
C ASN A 294 12.57 -35.93 -23.07
N LYS A 295 11.51 -36.30 -23.78
CA LYS A 295 11.44 -37.39 -24.76
C LYS A 295 10.53 -36.98 -25.91
N GLU A 296 10.67 -37.66 -27.04
CA GLU A 296 9.76 -37.51 -28.18
C GLU A 296 8.33 -37.91 -27.84
N GLU A 297 7.38 -37.28 -28.53
CA GLU A 297 5.96 -37.60 -28.43
C GLU A 297 5.68 -39.02 -28.94
N ILE A 298 4.80 -39.73 -28.25
CA ILE A 298 4.36 -41.08 -28.63
C ILE A 298 2.85 -41.08 -28.94
N LYS A 299 2.41 -42.06 -29.72
CA LYS A 299 0.98 -42.28 -29.94
C LYS A 299 0.37 -43.00 -28.74
N PHE A 300 -0.92 -42.78 -28.49
CA PHE A 300 -1.67 -43.50 -27.44
C PHE A 300 -1.53 -45.03 -27.57
N GLU A 301 -1.55 -45.55 -28.80
CA GLU A 301 -1.36 -46.97 -29.12
C GLU A 301 -0.04 -47.55 -28.59
N ASP A 302 1.00 -46.72 -28.41
CA ASP A 302 2.27 -47.15 -27.84
C ASP A 302 2.22 -47.25 -26.31
N PHE A 303 1.41 -46.39 -25.67
CA PHE A 303 1.14 -46.47 -24.24
C PHE A 303 0.21 -47.64 -23.90
N ASP A 304 -0.84 -47.87 -24.70
CA ASP A 304 -1.81 -48.97 -24.52
C ASP A 304 -1.16 -50.36 -24.61
N LYS A 305 -0.03 -50.49 -25.33
CA LYS A 305 0.79 -51.71 -25.35
C LYS A 305 1.45 -52.03 -24.01
N VAL A 306 1.54 -51.07 -23.08
CA VAL A 306 2.20 -51.23 -21.79
C VAL A 306 1.17 -51.58 -20.74
N GLU A 307 1.24 -52.79 -20.21
CA GLU A 307 0.31 -53.22 -19.17
C GLU A 307 0.83 -52.80 -17.80
N ILE A 308 0.27 -51.72 -17.25
CA ILE A 308 0.60 -51.25 -15.91
C ILE A 308 -0.46 -51.78 -14.94
N ARG A 309 -0.04 -52.44 -13.85
CA ARG A 309 -0.93 -52.97 -12.82
C ARG A 309 -0.57 -52.49 -11.43
N VAL A 310 -1.58 -52.44 -10.56
CA VAL A 310 -1.40 -52.25 -9.11
C VAL A 310 -0.94 -53.56 -8.48
N ALA A 311 0.15 -53.52 -7.70
CA ALA A 311 0.66 -54.66 -6.97
C ALA A 311 0.97 -54.32 -5.51
N GLU A 312 0.65 -55.22 -4.59
CA GLU A 312 0.93 -55.05 -3.15
C GLU A 312 2.24 -55.74 -2.78
N VAL A 313 3.10 -55.03 -2.06
CA VAL A 313 4.35 -55.60 -1.54
C VAL A 313 4.04 -56.56 -0.40
N LYS A 314 4.18 -57.86 -0.63
CA LYS A 314 4.02 -58.88 0.41
C LYS A 314 5.31 -59.06 1.20
N GLU A 315 6.45 -59.08 0.51
CA GLU A 315 7.77 -59.20 1.13
C GLU A 315 8.81 -58.42 0.34
N VAL A 316 9.85 -57.98 1.03
CA VAL A 316 11.01 -57.32 0.43
C VAL A 316 12.30 -57.67 1.19
N SER A 317 13.36 -57.94 0.44
CA SER A 317 14.67 -58.26 0.99
C SER A 317 15.81 -57.71 0.12
N LYS A 318 17.00 -57.57 0.69
CA LYS A 318 18.21 -57.22 -0.08
C LYS A 318 18.67 -58.39 -0.94
N VAL A 319 19.10 -58.08 -2.16
CA VAL A 319 19.64 -59.09 -3.07
C VAL A 319 21.08 -59.43 -2.68
N GLU A 320 21.34 -60.71 -2.38
CA GLU A 320 22.68 -61.18 -2.08
C GLU A 320 23.64 -60.92 -3.26
N GLY A 321 24.74 -60.22 -2.99
CA GLY A 321 25.73 -59.82 -4.00
C GLY A 321 25.42 -58.50 -4.73
N SER A 322 24.42 -57.72 -4.30
CA SER A 322 24.17 -56.36 -4.82
C SER A 322 23.87 -55.36 -3.71
N ASP A 323 24.52 -54.19 -3.76
CA ASP A 323 24.24 -53.03 -2.89
C ASP A 323 23.12 -52.12 -3.44
N LYS A 324 22.64 -52.40 -4.66
CA LYS A 324 21.68 -51.54 -5.39
C LYS A 324 20.29 -52.13 -5.48
N LEU A 325 20.14 -53.45 -5.37
CA LEU A 325 18.89 -54.15 -5.68
C LEU A 325 18.15 -54.58 -4.42
N LEU A 326 16.83 -54.32 -4.41
CA LEU A 326 15.87 -54.98 -3.54
C LEU A 326 15.08 -56.01 -4.35
N GLN A 327 14.75 -57.13 -3.70
CA GLN A 327 13.93 -58.22 -4.20
C GLN A 327 12.54 -58.11 -3.58
N PHE A 328 11.53 -57.90 -4.42
CA PHE A 328 10.14 -57.80 -4.00
C PHE A 328 9.38 -59.07 -4.35
N ARG A 329 8.55 -59.54 -3.41
CA ARG A 329 7.46 -60.46 -3.67
C ARG A 329 6.15 -59.67 -3.65
N LEU A 330 5.43 -59.68 -4.76
CA LEU A 330 4.31 -58.78 -5.02
C LEU A 330 3.05 -59.56 -5.41
N ASP A 331 1.92 -59.25 -4.80
CA ASP A 331 0.62 -59.69 -5.29
C ASP A 331 0.13 -58.69 -6.35
N ALA A 332 0.16 -59.11 -7.61
CA ALA A 332 -0.30 -58.34 -8.76
C ALA A 332 -1.60 -58.90 -9.38
N GLY A 333 -2.34 -59.73 -8.64
CA GLY A 333 -3.60 -60.32 -9.09
C GLY A 333 -3.47 -61.45 -10.11
N ASP A 334 -2.29 -62.07 -10.25
CA ASP A 334 -2.05 -63.19 -11.17
C ASP A 334 -2.45 -64.57 -10.61
N GLY A 335 -3.01 -64.61 -9.39
CA GLY A 335 -3.28 -65.83 -8.63
C GLY A 335 -2.08 -66.37 -7.86
N GLU A 336 -0.86 -66.00 -8.25
CA GLU A 336 0.41 -66.27 -7.56
C GLU A 336 1.23 -64.98 -7.46
N ASP A 337 2.14 -64.91 -6.47
CA ASP A 337 2.99 -63.73 -6.28
C ASP A 337 4.08 -63.63 -7.37
N ARG A 338 4.35 -62.40 -7.82
CA ARG A 338 5.47 -62.08 -8.72
C ARG A 338 6.73 -61.71 -7.97
N GLN A 339 7.88 -62.02 -8.58
CA GLN A 339 9.16 -61.47 -8.16
C GLN A 339 9.60 -60.32 -9.07
N ILE A 340 9.87 -59.15 -8.48
CA ILE A 340 10.47 -58.01 -9.19
C ILE A 340 11.70 -57.53 -8.44
N LEU A 341 12.79 -57.30 -9.18
CA LEU A 341 13.99 -56.67 -8.64
C LEU A 341 14.01 -55.20 -9.00
N SER A 342 14.25 -54.32 -8.02
CA SER A 342 14.31 -52.88 -8.24
C SER A 342 15.60 -52.26 -7.69
N GLY A 343 16.17 -51.32 -8.46
CA GLY A 343 17.44 -50.64 -8.20
C GLY A 343 17.40 -49.57 -7.12
N ILE A 344 16.51 -49.68 -6.14
CA ILE A 344 16.15 -48.59 -5.22
C ILE A 344 16.74 -48.77 -3.81
N ALA A 345 17.58 -49.79 -3.58
CA ALA A 345 18.07 -50.14 -2.24
C ALA A 345 18.77 -48.98 -1.51
N LYS A 346 19.48 -48.12 -2.26
CA LYS A 346 20.22 -46.97 -1.70
C LYS A 346 19.30 -45.87 -1.13
N TYR A 347 18.06 -45.81 -1.60
CA TYR A 347 17.07 -44.81 -1.18
C TYR A 347 16.15 -45.32 -0.06
N TYR A 348 16.13 -46.64 0.15
CA TYR A 348 15.30 -47.32 1.15
C TYR A 348 16.19 -48.19 2.06
N PRO A 349 16.95 -47.57 2.99
CA PRO A 349 17.86 -48.30 3.87
C PRO A 349 17.13 -49.22 4.85
N ASN A 350 15.85 -48.91 5.13
CA ASN A 350 14.91 -49.74 5.88
C ASN A 350 13.83 -50.30 4.93
N GLU A 351 14.16 -51.35 4.19
CA GLU A 351 13.28 -51.92 3.16
C GLU A 351 11.93 -52.41 3.72
N GLN A 352 11.86 -52.76 5.01
CA GLN A 352 10.64 -53.29 5.63
C GLN A 352 9.49 -52.28 5.66
N GLU A 353 9.76 -50.98 5.57
CA GLU A 353 8.74 -49.94 5.43
C GLU A 353 8.00 -49.99 4.09
N LEU A 354 8.43 -50.83 3.16
CA LEU A 354 7.78 -51.03 1.87
C LEU A 354 6.72 -52.13 1.91
N VAL A 355 6.73 -53.00 2.91
CA VAL A 355 5.74 -54.08 3.06
C VAL A 355 4.34 -53.49 3.27
N GLY A 356 3.35 -54.06 2.58
CA GLY A 356 1.96 -53.62 2.60
C GLY A 356 1.66 -52.40 1.72
N LYS A 357 2.68 -51.75 1.14
CA LYS A 357 2.45 -50.66 0.18
C LYS A 357 1.97 -51.22 -1.15
N LYS A 358 1.02 -50.51 -1.78
CA LYS A 358 0.61 -50.76 -3.16
C LYS A 358 1.42 -49.89 -4.11
N VAL A 359 1.92 -50.46 -5.18
CA VAL A 359 2.82 -49.83 -6.16
C VAL A 359 2.34 -50.09 -7.58
N GLN A 360 2.77 -49.28 -8.53
CA GLN A 360 2.53 -49.53 -9.96
C GLN A 360 3.67 -50.37 -10.54
N ILE A 361 3.33 -51.42 -11.27
CA ILE A 361 4.29 -52.27 -11.98
C ILE A 361 3.97 -52.34 -13.46
N VAL A 362 5.00 -52.42 -14.31
CA VAL A 362 4.83 -52.87 -15.70
C VAL A 362 4.83 -54.40 -15.71
N ALA A 363 3.67 -54.98 -16.00
CA ALA A 363 3.37 -56.40 -15.83
C ALA A 363 3.66 -57.25 -17.10
N ASN A 364 3.68 -56.64 -18.29
CA ASN A 364 3.84 -57.36 -19.55
C ASN A 364 5.26 -57.30 -20.16
N LEU A 365 6.26 -56.89 -19.36
CA LEU A 365 7.67 -57.05 -19.75
C LEU A 365 8.07 -58.52 -19.76
N LYS A 366 8.85 -58.94 -20.77
CA LYS A 366 9.44 -60.29 -20.81
C LYS A 366 10.28 -60.52 -19.54
N PRO A 367 10.06 -61.61 -18.78
CA PRO A 367 10.86 -61.90 -17.60
C PRO A 367 12.35 -61.99 -17.93
N ARG A 368 13.19 -61.37 -17.11
CA ARG A 368 14.63 -61.29 -17.33
C ARG A 368 15.41 -61.88 -16.16
N LYS A 369 16.41 -62.71 -16.45
CA LYS A 369 17.38 -63.18 -15.45
C LYS A 369 18.31 -62.04 -15.04
N MET A 370 18.50 -61.87 -13.74
CA MET A 370 19.37 -60.87 -13.12
C MET A 370 20.24 -61.55 -12.06
N MET A 371 21.49 -61.08 -11.91
CA MET A 371 22.46 -61.64 -10.94
C MET A 371 22.63 -63.17 -11.05
N LYS A 372 22.46 -63.73 -12.26
CA LYS A 372 22.53 -65.17 -12.62
C LYS A 372 21.47 -66.09 -11.98
N LYS A 373 21.00 -65.82 -10.75
CA LYS A 373 20.08 -66.68 -9.98
C LYS A 373 18.65 -66.15 -9.81
N TYR A 374 18.41 -64.85 -10.01
CA TYR A 374 17.09 -64.26 -9.81
C TYR A 374 16.40 -63.95 -11.14
N VAL A 375 15.06 -63.95 -11.13
CA VAL A 375 14.22 -63.56 -12.27
C VAL A 375 13.40 -62.33 -11.86
N SER A 376 13.40 -61.29 -12.69
CA SER A 376 12.48 -60.16 -12.53
C SER A 376 11.34 -60.30 -13.54
N GLN A 377 10.11 -60.35 -13.06
CA GLN A 377 8.87 -60.60 -13.84
C GLN A 377 8.08 -59.30 -14.07
N GLY A 378 8.80 -58.18 -14.17
CA GLY A 378 8.23 -56.85 -14.37
C GLY A 378 9.21 -55.77 -13.95
N MET A 379 8.70 -54.54 -13.86
CA MET A 379 9.42 -53.36 -13.40
C MET A 379 8.52 -52.53 -12.49
N ILE A 380 9.04 -52.13 -11.33
CA ILE A 380 8.34 -51.20 -10.42
C ILE A 380 8.60 -49.76 -10.88
N LEU A 381 7.57 -48.92 -10.89
CA LEU A 381 7.69 -47.51 -11.28
C LEU A 381 8.14 -46.64 -10.10
N SER A 382 9.03 -45.70 -10.39
CA SER A 382 9.57 -44.74 -9.41
C SER A 382 9.84 -43.42 -10.11
N ALA A 383 9.72 -42.31 -9.38
CA ALA A 383 10.06 -40.98 -9.86
C ALA A 383 11.46 -40.59 -9.38
N GLU A 384 12.24 -39.95 -10.25
CA GLU A 384 13.55 -39.38 -9.90
C GLU A 384 13.55 -37.89 -10.20
N HIS A 385 13.99 -37.09 -9.24
CA HIS A 385 14.24 -35.66 -9.39
C HIS A 385 15.50 -35.28 -8.62
N ASP A 386 16.44 -34.61 -9.28
CA ASP A 386 17.73 -34.17 -8.70
C ASP A 386 18.47 -35.27 -7.93
N GLY A 387 18.52 -36.49 -8.51
CA GLY A 387 19.20 -37.65 -7.93
C GLY A 387 18.50 -38.27 -6.72
N LYS A 388 17.28 -37.83 -6.38
CA LYS A 388 16.43 -38.45 -5.35
C LYS A 388 15.36 -39.31 -6.00
N LEU A 389 15.39 -40.61 -5.73
CA LEU A 389 14.39 -41.56 -6.21
C LEU A 389 13.30 -41.80 -5.17
N THR A 390 12.05 -41.73 -5.62
CA THR A 390 10.85 -41.99 -4.82
C THR A 390 10.01 -43.08 -5.47
N LEU A 391 9.76 -44.16 -4.73
CA LEU A 391 8.82 -45.21 -5.09
C LEU A 391 7.40 -44.64 -5.16
N LEU A 392 6.75 -44.81 -6.30
CA LEU A 392 5.38 -44.37 -6.49
C LEU A 392 4.43 -45.39 -5.86
N THR A 393 3.50 -44.89 -5.03
CA THR A 393 2.50 -45.71 -4.35
C THR A 393 1.12 -45.44 -4.93
N VAL A 394 0.24 -46.44 -4.81
CA VAL A 394 -1.17 -46.37 -5.18
C VAL A 394 -1.98 -46.24 -3.91
N ASP A 395 -3.14 -45.58 -4.00
CA ASP A 395 -4.12 -45.56 -2.92
C ASP A 395 -4.43 -47.01 -2.44
N PRO A 396 -4.37 -47.28 -1.12
CA PRO A 396 -4.62 -48.61 -0.56
C PRO A 396 -5.98 -49.22 -0.94
N ALA A 397 -6.99 -48.41 -1.25
CA ALA A 397 -8.33 -48.87 -1.63
C ALA A 397 -8.37 -49.54 -3.01
N VAL A 398 -7.37 -49.31 -3.88
CA VAL A 398 -7.37 -49.88 -5.23
C VAL A 398 -7.04 -51.37 -5.20
N PRO A 399 -7.86 -52.27 -5.76
CA PRO A 399 -7.61 -53.71 -5.72
C PRO A 399 -6.30 -54.13 -6.42
N ASN A 400 -5.66 -55.18 -5.90
CA ASN A 400 -4.46 -55.77 -6.53
C ASN A 400 -4.83 -56.32 -7.92
N GLY A 401 -3.96 -56.12 -8.90
CA GLY A 401 -4.20 -56.50 -10.30
C GLY A 401 -5.04 -55.51 -11.11
N SER A 402 -5.52 -54.42 -10.51
CA SER A 402 -6.19 -53.34 -11.27
C SER A 402 -5.26 -52.76 -12.34
N VAL A 403 -5.77 -52.56 -13.55
CA VAL A 403 -5.02 -51.97 -14.68
C VAL A 403 -5.00 -50.45 -14.56
N ILE A 404 -3.85 -49.85 -14.84
CA ILE A 404 -3.64 -48.39 -14.89
C ILE A 404 -3.47 -48.02 -16.36
N GLY A 405 -4.27 -47.07 -16.83
CA GLY A 405 -4.27 -46.57 -18.20
C GLY A 405 -4.42 -45.07 -18.29
#